data_AF-A0A2H1JI72-F1
#
_entry.id   AF-A0A2H1JI72-F1
#
_cell.length_a   1.000
_cell.length_b   1.000
_cell.length_c   1.000
_cell.angle_alpha   90.00
_cell.angle_beta   90.00
_cell.angle_gamma   90.00
#
_symmetry.space_group_name_H-M   'P 1'
#
loop_
_entity.id
_entity.type
_entity.pdbx_description
1 polymer ?
#
loop_
_entity_poly.entity_id
_entity_poly.type
_entity_poly.pdbx_seq_one_letter_code
_entity_poly.pdbx_strand_id
1 'polypeptide(L)' 'MTTYSVAWLIDIDADTPTAAARRALAIHRNPESIAVVFEVTDPDRTHHIDLLDEHDG' A
#
# COMPACT_ATOMS: atom_id res chain seq x y z
N MET A 1 -0.94 -16.64 -16.76
CA MET A 1 -1.08 -15.84 -15.53
C MET A 1 0.29 -15.34 -15.16
N THR A 2 0.42 -14.04 -14.89
CA THR A 2 1.67 -13.43 -14.45
C THR A 2 1.63 -13.34 -12.92
N THR A 3 2.74 -13.66 -12.26
CA THR A 3 2.88 -13.49 -10.81
C THR A 3 3.29 -12.05 -10.53
N TYR A 4 2.53 -11.36 -9.67
CA TYR A 4 2.83 -10.01 -9.22
C TYR A 4 3.18 -10.03 -7.74
N SER A 5 4.23 -9.31 -7.37
CA SER A 5 4.52 -9.00 -5.96
C SER A 5 3.84 -7.68 -5.63
N VAL A 6 2.94 -7.69 -4.65
CA VAL A 6 2.18 -6.50 -4.24
C VAL A 6 2.61 -6.12 -2.83
N ALA A 7 3.09 -4.90 -2.68
CA ALA A 7 3.45 -4.29 -1.41
C ALA A 7 2.61 -3.03 -1.18
N TRP A 8 2.24 -2.80 0.08
CA TRP A 8 1.60 -1.56 0.54
C TRP A 8 2.56 -0.89 1.52
N LEU A 9 2.88 0.38 1.27
CA LEU A 9 3.82 1.16 2.08
C LEU A 9 3.14 2.41 2.62
N ILE A 10 3.48 2.75 3.86
CA ILE A 10 3.01 3.97 4.52
C ILE A 10 4.07 4.43 5.51
N ASP A 11 4.31 5.73 5.56
CA ASP A 11 5.12 6.35 6.61
C ASP A 11 4.24 6.62 7.83
N ILE A 12 4.62 6.03 8.96
CA ILE A 12 3.90 6.17 10.24
C ILE A 12 4.92 6.36 11.35
N ASP A 13 4.69 7.38 12.16
CA ASP A 13 5.39 7.53 13.43
C ASP A 13 4.90 6.48 14.44
N ALA A 14 5.84 5.79 15.08
CA ALA A 14 5.55 4.89 16.19
C ALA A 14 6.80 4.65 17.04
N ASP A 15 6.59 4.33 18.32
CA ASP A 15 7.68 4.11 19.27
C ASP A 15 8.44 2.80 19.04
N THR A 16 7.84 1.84 18.30
CA THR A 16 8.46 0.55 17.98
C THR A 16 8.00 0.02 16.62
N PRO A 17 8.78 -0.88 15.98
CA PRO A 17 8.38 -1.51 14.71
C PRO A 17 7.04 -2.27 14.80
N THR A 18 6.77 -2.97 15.91
CA THR A 18 5.49 -3.68 16.10
C THR A 18 4.32 -2.71 16.26
N ALA A 19 4.53 -1.57 16.92
CA ALA A 19 3.50 -0.53 17.01
C ALA A 19 3.23 0.10 15.64
N ALA A 20 4.26 0.36 14.83
CA ALA A 20 4.10 0.82 13.44
C ALA A 20 3.26 -0.17 12.64
N ALA A 21 3.60 -1.47 12.67
CA ALA A 21 2.86 -2.52 11.96
C ALA A 21 1.39 -2.62 12.40
N ARG A 22 1.11 -2.50 13.72
CA ARG A 22 -0.28 -2.51 14.23
C ARG A 22 -1.08 -1.29 13.76
N ARG A 23 -0.47 -0.10 13.76
CA ARG A 23 -1.09 1.13 13.26
C ARG A 23 -1.36 1.03 11.75
N ALA A 24 -0.37 0.57 11.00
CA ALA A 24 -0.47 0.31 9.57
C ALA A 24 -1.61 -0.66 9.25
N LEU A 25 -1.72 -1.78 9.98
CA LEU A 25 -2.81 -2.75 9.80
C LEU A 25 -4.20 -2.17 10.12
N ALA A 26 -4.30 -1.34 11.17
CA ALA A 26 -5.57 -0.69 11.52
C ALA A 26 -6.04 0.26 10.42
N ILE A 27 -5.12 1.03 9.85
CA ILE A 27 -5.36 1.93 8.71
C ILE A 27 -5.75 1.13 7.46
N HIS A 28 -5.05 0.04 7.17
CA HIS A 28 -5.33 -0.81 6.01
C HIS A 28 -6.68 -1.53 6.08
N ARG A 29 -7.16 -1.84 7.30
CA ARG A 29 -8.48 -2.48 7.51
C ARG A 29 -9.64 -1.50 7.62
N ASN A 30 -9.37 -0.22 7.75
CA ASN A 30 -10.42 0.78 7.87
C ASN A 30 -10.99 1.06 6.47
N PRO A 31 -12.28 0.75 6.21
CA PRO A 31 -12.89 0.95 4.89
C PRO A 31 -13.01 2.42 4.47
N GLU A 32 -12.87 3.36 5.41
CA GLU A 32 -12.86 4.81 5.13
C GLU A 32 -11.44 5.36 4.95
N SER A 33 -10.42 4.50 4.99
CA SER A 33 -9.02 4.91 4.90
C SER A 33 -8.55 5.08 3.47
N ILE A 34 -7.68 6.08 3.27
CA ILE A 34 -7.01 6.37 1.99
C ILE A 34 -5.82 5.43 1.70
N ALA A 35 -5.79 4.26 2.33
CA ALA A 35 -4.71 3.26 2.24
C ALA A 35 -4.75 2.48 0.92
N VAL A 36 -4.75 3.20 -0.19
CA VAL A 36 -5.02 2.69 -1.53
C VAL A 36 -3.83 2.77 -2.48
N VAL A 37 -2.65 3.13 -1.95
CA VAL A 37 -1.41 3.28 -2.71
C VAL A 37 -0.60 2.00 -2.63
N PHE A 38 -0.33 1.37 -3.77
CA PHE A 38 0.34 0.07 -3.85
C PHE A 38 1.57 0.13 -4.77
N GLU A 39 2.63 -0.55 -4.35
CA GLU A 39 3.71 -0.92 -5.26
C GLU A 39 3.45 -2.33 -5.79
N VAL A 40 3.21 -2.41 -7.10
CA VAL A 40 2.97 -3.68 -7.81
C VAL A 40 4.16 -3.94 -8.70
N THR A 41 4.87 -5.03 -8.46
CA THR A 41 6.03 -5.43 -9.28
C THR A 41 5.69 -6.64 -10.13
N ASP A 42 5.92 -6.50 -11.43
CA ASP A 42 5.89 -7.57 -12.42
C ASP A 42 7.33 -7.94 -12.86
N PRO A 43 7.52 -8.93 -13.76
CA PRO A 43 8.86 -9.34 -14.18
C PRO A 43 9.70 -8.24 -14.86
N ASP A 44 9.05 -7.24 -15.46
CA ASP A 44 9.67 -6.20 -16.28
C ASP A 44 9.83 -4.89 -15.52
N ARG A 45 8.90 -4.55 -14.60
CA ARG A 45 8.92 -3.27 -13.86
C ARG A 45 8.09 -3.25 -12.57
N THR A 46 8.33 -2.21 -11.76
CA THR A 46 7.50 -1.83 -10.62
C THR A 46 6.57 -0.67 -10.99
N HIS A 47 5.32 -0.77 -10.57
CA HIS A 47 4.26 0.22 -10.78
C HIS A 47 3.82 0.78 -9.43
N HIS A 48 3.57 2.08 -9.40
CA HIS A 48 3.00 2.76 -8.24
C HIS A 48 1.55 3.11 -8.57
N ILE A 49 0.61 2.50 -7.86
CA ILE A 49 -0.82 2.57 -8.15
C ILE A 49 -1.54 3.22 -6.97
N ASP A 50 -2.07 4.43 -7.15
CA ASP A 50 -2.97 5.08 -6.20
C ASP A 50 -4.42 4.90 -6.67
N LEU A 51 -5.22 4.10 -5.97
CA LEU A 51 -6.62 3.85 -6.36
C LEU A 51 -7.60 4.99 -5.97
N LEU A 52 -7.13 6.09 -5.38
CA LEU A 52 -7.95 7.29 -5.16
C LEU A 52 -7.71 8.37 -6.21
N ASP A 53 -6.57 8.32 -6.90
CA ASP A 53 -6.22 9.22 -7.99
C ASP A 53 -6.45 8.56 -9.35
N GLU A 54 -7.61 7.90 -9.54
CA GLU A 54 -8.04 7.38 -10.84
C GLU A 54 -8.33 8.53 -11.83
N HIS A 55 -7.27 9.23 -12.28
CA HIS A 55 -7.18 9.73 -13.65
C HIS A 55 -6.55 8.62 -14.51
N ASP A 56 -7.29 7.52 -14.70
CA ASP A 56 -7.11 6.72 -15.91
C ASP A 56 -7.60 7.59 -17.08
N GLY A 57 -6.65 8.22 -17.77
CA GLY A 57 -6.89 8.98 -19.01
C GLY A 57 -7.08 8.07 -20.21
#